data_AF-A0A3B8TSI3-F1
#
_entry.id   AF-A0A3B8TSI3-F1
#
_cell.length_a   1.000
_cell.length_b   1.000
_cell.length_c   1.000
_cell.angle_alpha   90.00
_cell.angle_beta   90.00
_cell.angle_gamma   90.00
#
_symmetry.space_group_name_H-M   'P 1'
#
loop_
_entity.id
_entity.type
_entity.pdbx_description
1 polymer ?
#
loop_
_entity_poly.entity_id
_entity_poly.type
_entity_poly.pdbx_seq_one_letter_code
_entity_poly.pdbx_strand_id
1 'polypeptide(L)' 'AELGRLHNNANILCLPARFMTDVEAYRSLKVFLSTAFEGGRHERRVSKIKCCI' A
#
# COMPACT_ATOMS: atom_id res chain seq x y z
N ALA A 1 1.72 6.52 -0.48
CA ALA A 1 1.11 5.40 0.28
C ALA A 1 -0.21 4.91 -0.34
N GLU A 2 -1.13 5.83 -0.65
CA GLU A 2 -2.48 5.55 -1.16
C GLU A 2 -2.53 4.52 -2.29
N LEU A 3 -1.87 4.75 -3.43
CA LEU A 3 -1.93 3.86 -4.59
C LEU A 3 -1.49 2.43 -4.29
N GLY A 4 -0.52 2.25 -3.40
CA GLY A 4 -0.08 0.92 -2.98
C GLY A 4 -1.20 0.16 -2.27
N ARG A 5 -1.95 0.84 -1.40
CA ARG A 5 -3.10 0.25 -0.71
C ARG A 5 -4.31 0.09 -1.64
N LEU A 6 -4.67 1.15 -2.38
CA LEU A 6 -5.84 1.23 -3.26
C LEU A 6 -5.81 0.22 -4.41
N HIS A 7 -4.66 0.06 -5.09
CA HIS A 7 -4.56 -0.77 -6.30
C HIS A 7 -3.90 -2.12 -6.10
N ASN A 8 -3.02 -2.25 -5.11
CA ASN A 8 -2.24 -3.49 -4.93
C ASN A 8 -2.69 -4.29 -3.71
N ASN A 9 -3.66 -3.78 -2.95
CA ASN A 9 -4.06 -4.34 -1.66
C ASN A 9 -2.82 -4.57 -0.77
N ALA A 10 -1.86 -3.65 -0.80
CA ALA A 10 -0.62 -3.79 -0.03
C ALA A 10 -0.95 -3.99 1.46
N ASN A 11 -0.27 -4.95 2.08
CA ASN A 11 -0.41 -5.31 3.49
C ASN A 11 0.75 -4.79 4.35
N ILE A 12 1.86 -4.38 3.73
CA ILE A 12 3.05 -3.83 4.38
C ILE A 12 3.41 -2.49 3.73
N LEU A 13 3.76 -1.51 4.56
CA LEU A 13 4.32 -0.23 4.15
C LEU A 13 5.77 -0.13 4.67
N CYS A 14 6.74 -0.01 3.76
CA CYS A 14 8.13 0.23 4.10
C CYS A 14 8.46 1.72 3.99
N LEU A 15 9.04 2.32 5.03
CA LEU A 15 9.40 3.74 5.07
C LEU A 15 10.91 3.91 5.25
N PRO A 16 11.60 4.68 4.40
CA PRO A 16 13.06 4.83 4.47
C PRO A 16 13.46 5.87 5.53
N ALA A 17 13.92 5.41 6.70
CA ALA A 17 14.25 6.28 7.84
C ALA A 17 15.30 7.37 7.56
N ARG A 18 16.23 7.13 6.62
CA ARG A 18 17.29 8.11 6.28
C ARG A 18 16.87 9.17 5.26
N PHE A 19 15.74 8.97 4.59
CA PHE A 19 15.32 9.77 3.43
C PHE A 19 13.93 10.37 3.59
N MET A 20 13.35 10.27 4.78
CA MET A 20 12.00 10.72 5.08
C MET A 20 11.99 11.39 6.44
N THR A 21 11.33 12.55 6.53
CA THR A 21 11.06 13.18 7.82
C THR A 21 9.96 12.45 8.56
N ASP A 22 9.94 12.57 9.90
CA ASP A 22 8.88 11.96 10.71
C ASP A 22 7.48 12.42 10.27
N VAL A 23 7.32 13.71 9.93
CA VAL A 23 6.05 14.26 9.47
C VAL A 23 5.57 13.59 8.18
N GLU A 24 6.47 13.38 7.22
CA GLU A 24 6.14 12.68 5.97
C GLU A 24 5.83 11.20 6.21
N ALA A 25 6.55 10.56 7.13
CA ALA A 25 6.31 9.18 7.54
C ALA A 25 4.93 9.02 8.18
N TYR A 26 4.56 9.90 9.12
CA TYR A 26 3.24 9.91 9.76
C TYR A 26 2.11 10.16 8.76
N ARG A 27 2.29 11.10 7.82
CA ARG A 27 1.31 11.33 6.75
C ARG A 27 1.13 10.10 5.88
N SER A 28 2.24 9.47 5.48
CA SER A 28 2.23 8.25 4.66
C SER A 28 1.56 7.08 5.38
N LEU A 29 1.84 6.91 6.67
CA LEU A 29 1.20 5.92 7.54
C LEU A 29 -0.31 6.14 7.62
N LYS A 30 -0.75 7.38 7.91
CA LYS A 30 -2.17 7.72 8.02
C LYS A 30 -2.92 7.39 6.73
N VAL A 31 -2.38 7.82 5.59
CA VAL A 31 -2.94 7.53 4.27
C VAL A 31 -3.01 6.02 4.03
N PHE A 32 -1.94 5.27 4.32
CA PHE A 32 -1.92 3.83 4.12
C PHE A 32 -3.01 3.10 4.92
N LEU A 33 -3.21 3.50 6.18
CA LEU A 33 -4.19 2.87 7.07
C LEU A 33 -5.64 3.27 6.74
N SER A 34 -5.86 4.49 6.24
CA SER A 34 -7.21 4.97 5.91
C SER A 34 -7.68 4.60 4.51
N THR A 35 -6.77 4.27 3.59
CA THR A 35 -7.13 3.90 2.22
C THR A 35 -7.68 2.47 2.18
N ALA A 36 -8.91 2.30 1.69
CA ALA A 36 -9.46 0.99 1.39
C ALA A 36 -8.93 0.47 0.05
N PHE A 37 -8.90 -0.84 -0.14
CA PHE A 37 -8.60 -1.44 -1.44
C PHE A 37 -9.81 -1.29 -2.38
N GLU A 38 -9.59 -0.85 -3.62
CA GLU A 38 -10.68 -0.57 -4.58
C GLU A 38 -11.30 -1.86 -5.17
N GLY A 39 -10.54 -2.97 -5.18
CA GLY A 39 -11.03 -4.22 -5.75
C GLY A 39 -11.17 -4.19 -7.27
N GLY A 40 -12.16 -4.90 -7.80
CA GLY A 40 -12.52 -4.87 -9.22
C GLY A 40 -11.37 -5.30 -10.15
N ARG A 41 -10.97 -4.44 -11.09
CA ARG A 41 -9.91 -4.76 -12.06
C ARG A 41 -8.55 -5.05 -11.41
N HIS A 42 -8.35 -4.58 -10.17
CA HIS A 42 -7.12 -4.75 -9.41
C HIS A 42 -6.99 -6.14 -8.78
N GLU A 43 -8.11 -6.77 -8.41
CA GLU A 43 -8.12 -8.13 -7.83
C GLU A 43 -7.45 -9.14 -8.76
N ARG A 44 -7.71 -9.05 -10.07
CA ARG A 44 -7.09 -9.93 -11.07
C ARG A 44 -5.56 -9.91 -11.01
N ARG A 45 -4.94 -8.76 -10.70
CA ARG A 45 -3.48 -8.65 -10.58
C ARG A 45 -3.00 -9.21 -9.25
N VAL A 46 -3.68 -8.87 -8.15
CA VAL A 46 -3.37 -9.39 -6.81
C VAL A 46 -3.43 -10.91 -6.79
N SER A 47 -4.45 -11.52 -7.41
CA SER A 47 -4.59 -12.97 -7.50
C SER A 47 -3.45 -13.64 -8.27
N LYS A 48 -2.92 -13.01 -9.33
CA LYS A 48 -1.76 -13.53 -10.06
C LYS A 48 -0.51 -13.60 -9.18
N ILE A 49 -0.30 -12.61 -8.30
CA ILE A 49 0.84 -12.58 -7.36
C ILE A 49 0.67 -13.64 -6.27
N LYS A 50 -0.56 -13.83 -5.76
CA LYS A 50 -0.86 -14.85 -4.74
C LYS A 50 -0.76 -16.29 -5.23
N CYS A 51 -0.97 -16.53 -6.52
CA CYS A 51 -0.96 -17.87 -7.14
C CYS A 51 0.44 -18.51 -7.22
N CYS A 52 1.50 -17.81 -6.80
CA CYS A 52 2.87 -18.32 -6.78
C CYS A 52 3.19 -19.20 -5.55
N ILE A 53 2.19 -19.87 -4.97
CA ILE A 53 2.32 -20.82 -3.85
C ILE A 53 1.72 -22.14 -4.31
#